data_AF-A0A843M292-F1
#
_entry.id   AF-A0A843M292-F1
#
_cell.length_a   1.000
_cell.length_b   1.000
_cell.length_c   1.000
_cell.angle_alpha   90.00
_cell.angle_beta   90.00
_cell.angle_gamma   90.00
#
_symmetry.space_group_name_H-M   'P 1'
#
loop_
_entity.id
_entity.type
_entity.pdbx_description
1 polymer ?
#
loop_
_entity_poly.entity_id
_entity_poly.type
_entity_poly.pdbx_seq_one_letter_code
_entity_poly.pdbx_strand_id
1 'polypeptide(L)'
;TTHYSWPDFSKRIRDLVENFFRVYPELDSLQILEMNLRYIDAVTIPEGTDPKEYLKQSVGADIVMPEALFINTGVMNRPVGFDIYQTFPREGDGTLVMIRYIYGHGTPPGKFTWETTVHIEGETVPKTPEKIIQWCNQAHDLTHDWFLKMCSDELMESFR
;
A
#
# COMPACT_ATOMS: atom_id res chain seq x y z
N THR A 1 -14.17 1.66 -4.88
CA THR A 1 -14.35 1.78 -3.41
C THR A 1 -15.15 3.03 -3.04
N THR A 2 -16.18 3.39 -3.81
CA THR A 2 -16.97 4.63 -3.66
C THR A 2 -17.75 4.74 -2.34
N HIS A 3 -17.71 3.71 -1.49
CA HIS A 3 -18.35 3.64 -0.16
C HIS A 3 -17.44 3.02 0.91
N TYR A 4 -16.11 3.01 0.70
CA TYR A 4 -15.20 2.49 1.72
C TYR A 4 -15.23 3.40 2.96
N SER A 5 -15.29 2.78 4.14
CA SER A 5 -15.00 3.44 5.40
C SER A 5 -14.30 2.45 6.33
N TRP A 6 -13.31 2.93 7.09
CA TRP A 6 -12.62 2.09 8.06
C TRP A 6 -13.57 1.49 9.10
N PRO A 7 -14.56 2.21 9.66
CA PRO A 7 -15.48 1.63 10.64
C PRO A 7 -16.28 0.42 10.10
N ASP A 8 -16.77 0.47 8.85
CA ASP A 8 -17.47 -0.68 8.24
C ASP A 8 -16.51 -1.84 8.00
N PHE A 9 -15.32 -1.57 7.46
CA PHE A 9 -14.34 -2.60 7.16
C PHE A 9 -13.78 -3.27 8.43
N SER A 10 -13.44 -2.48 9.45
CA SER A 10 -12.98 -2.95 10.76
C SER A 10 -14.05 -3.83 11.44
N LYS A 11 -15.33 -3.47 11.33
CA LYS A 11 -16.43 -4.31 11.81
C LYS A 11 -16.46 -5.67 11.10
N ARG A 12 -16.33 -5.70 9.78
CA ARG A 12 -16.29 -6.96 9.01
C ARG A 12 -15.10 -7.83 9.38
N ILE A 13 -13.93 -7.24 9.62
CA ILE A 13 -12.74 -7.96 10.11
C ILE A 13 -13.04 -8.58 11.47
N ARG A 14 -13.59 -7.80 12.41
CA ARG A 14 -13.97 -8.30 13.73
C ARG A 14 -14.94 -9.48 13.63
N ASP A 15 -16.02 -9.32 12.88
CA ASP A 15 -17.04 -10.36 12.71
C ASP A 15 -16.40 -11.64 12.12
N LEU A 16 -15.51 -11.50 11.13
CA LEU A 16 -14.79 -12.64 10.54
C LEU A 16 -13.90 -13.35 11.58
N VAL A 17 -13.08 -12.61 12.30
CA VAL A 17 -12.12 -13.16 13.27
C VAL A 17 -12.86 -13.84 14.42
N GLU A 18 -13.87 -13.19 14.99
CA GLU A 18 -14.67 -13.76 16.08
C GLU A 18 -15.41 -15.02 15.63
N ASN A 19 -16.01 -15.00 14.43
CA ASN A 19 -16.70 -16.17 13.89
C ASN A 19 -15.73 -17.32 13.60
N PHE A 20 -14.57 -17.02 13.01
CA PHE A 20 -13.54 -18.02 12.72
C PHE A 20 -13.07 -18.73 14.00
N PHE A 21 -12.66 -17.98 15.02
CA PHE A 21 -12.21 -18.57 16.28
C PHE A 21 -13.32 -19.30 17.04
N ARG A 22 -14.59 -18.89 16.89
CA ARG A 22 -15.72 -19.58 17.51
C ARG A 22 -15.98 -20.96 16.91
N VAL A 23 -15.80 -21.11 15.59
CA VAL A 23 -16.17 -22.35 14.87
C VAL A 23 -14.98 -23.25 14.56
N TYR A 24 -13.75 -22.77 14.73
CA TYR A 24 -12.55 -23.55 14.46
C TYR A 24 -12.39 -24.66 15.51
N PRO A 25 -12.39 -25.95 15.10
CA PRO A 25 -12.48 -27.07 16.02
C PRO A 25 -11.22 -27.32 16.85
N GLU A 26 -10.05 -26.85 16.38
CA GLU A 26 -8.74 -27.15 16.99
C GLU A 26 -7.93 -25.87 17.24
N LEU A 27 -8.44 -24.96 18.07
CA LEU A 27 -7.75 -23.68 18.34
C LEU A 27 -6.30 -23.83 18.81
N ASP A 28 -5.97 -24.93 19.50
CA ASP A 28 -4.61 -25.21 19.97
C ASP A 28 -3.63 -25.56 18.83
N SER A 29 -4.13 -26.04 17.69
CA SER A 29 -3.32 -26.35 16.50
C SER A 29 -3.31 -25.21 15.47
N LEU A 30 -4.13 -24.17 15.67
CA LEU A 30 -4.20 -23.02 14.78
C LEU A 30 -2.87 -22.27 14.75
N GLN A 31 -2.28 -22.16 13.56
CA GLN A 31 -1.08 -21.38 13.31
C GLN A 31 -1.38 -20.25 12.33
N ILE A 32 -1.33 -19.02 12.83
CA ILE A 32 -1.34 -17.81 12.00
C ILE A 32 0.11 -17.50 11.67
N LEU A 33 0.49 -17.69 10.40
CA LEU A 33 1.87 -17.57 9.94
C LEU A 33 2.25 -16.11 9.65
N GLU A 34 1.31 -15.35 9.11
CA GLU A 34 1.49 -13.96 8.73
C GLU A 34 0.16 -13.22 8.76
N MET A 35 0.25 -11.89 8.86
CA MET A 35 -0.88 -10.99 8.68
C MET A 35 -0.48 -9.83 7.76
N ASN A 36 -1.40 -9.47 6.87
CA ASN A 36 -1.19 -8.45 5.84
C ASN A 36 -2.40 -7.52 5.79
N LEU A 37 -2.18 -6.21 5.97
CA LEU A 37 -3.18 -5.19 5.67
C LEU A 37 -2.66 -4.31 4.54
N ARG A 38 -3.36 -4.34 3.40
CA ARG A 38 -2.94 -3.66 2.16
C ARG A 38 -4.01 -2.68 1.70
N TYR A 39 -3.58 -1.46 1.44
CA TYR A 39 -4.34 -0.44 0.72
C TYR A 39 -3.82 -0.37 -0.71
N ILE A 40 -4.73 -0.26 -1.67
CA ILE A 40 -4.42 -0.11 -3.09
C ILE A 40 -5.24 1.07 -3.58
N ASP A 41 -4.53 2.10 -4.02
CA ASP A 41 -5.10 3.32 -4.55
C ASP A 41 -4.69 3.45 -6.02
N ALA A 42 -5.58 3.98 -6.84
CA ALA A 42 -5.32 4.11 -8.27
C ALA A 42 -5.98 5.37 -8.83
N VAL A 43 -5.22 6.06 -9.67
CA VAL A 43 -5.63 7.28 -10.38
C VAL A 43 -5.16 7.23 -11.83
N THR A 44 -5.76 8.07 -12.67
CA THR A 44 -5.32 8.22 -14.06
C THR A 44 -4.41 9.43 -14.14
N ILE A 45 -3.22 9.26 -14.71
CA ILE A 45 -2.33 10.40 -14.96
C ILE A 45 -2.94 11.27 -16.08
N PRO A 46 -2.99 12.60 -15.93
CA PRO A 46 -3.44 13.49 -17.00
C PRO A 46 -2.65 13.27 -18.30
N GLU A 47 -3.32 13.42 -19.43
CA GLU A 47 -2.67 13.26 -20.74
C GLU A 47 -1.53 14.28 -20.91
N GLY A 48 -0.39 13.81 -21.43
CA GLY A 48 0.79 14.65 -21.65
C GLY A 48 1.75 14.77 -20.47
N THR A 49 1.31 14.48 -19.23
CA THR A 49 2.16 14.57 -18.02
C THR A 49 3.28 13.53 -18.02
N ASP A 50 4.49 13.91 -17.58
CA ASP A 50 5.59 12.97 -17.36
C ASP A 50 5.31 12.12 -16.10
N PRO A 51 5.32 10.78 -16.19
CA PRO A 51 5.05 9.92 -15.03
C PRO A 51 6.01 10.12 -13.84
N LYS A 52 7.27 10.50 -14.07
CA LYS A 52 8.22 10.82 -12.99
C LYS A 52 7.82 12.10 -12.28
N GLU A 53 7.38 13.08 -13.04
CA GLU A 53 6.94 14.38 -12.52
C GLU A 53 5.65 14.22 -11.71
N TYR A 54 4.71 13.41 -12.20
CA TYR A 54 3.50 13.03 -11.45
C TYR A 54 3.84 12.33 -10.14
N LEU A 55 4.72 11.32 -10.15
CA LEU A 55 5.16 10.64 -8.93
C LEU A 55 5.70 11.64 -7.90
N LYS A 56 6.55 12.57 -8.34
CA LYS A 56 7.17 13.57 -7.47
C LYS A 56 6.19 14.57 -6.90
N GLN A 57 5.29 15.10 -7.73
CA GLN A 57 4.33 16.11 -7.32
C GLN A 57 3.19 15.52 -6.49
N SER A 58 2.69 14.34 -6.86
CA SER A 58 1.48 13.77 -6.26
C SER A 58 1.75 12.96 -4.99
N VAL A 59 2.86 12.23 -4.92
CA VAL A 59 3.20 11.35 -3.77
C VAL A 59 4.59 11.61 -3.17
N GLY A 60 5.31 12.63 -3.62
CA GLY A 60 6.59 13.05 -3.05
C GLY A 60 7.78 12.12 -3.33
N ALA A 61 7.63 11.11 -4.19
CA ALA A 61 8.69 10.16 -4.53
C ALA A 61 9.37 10.54 -5.87
N ASP A 62 10.68 10.33 -5.99
CA ASP A 62 11.45 10.71 -7.19
C ASP A 62 12.18 9.51 -7.79
N ILE A 63 12.31 9.50 -9.12
CA ILE A 63 13.08 8.49 -9.87
C ILE A 63 14.18 9.20 -10.64
N VAL A 64 15.42 8.99 -10.22
CA VAL A 64 16.59 9.59 -10.86
C VAL A 64 17.40 8.51 -11.58
N MET A 65 17.60 8.70 -12.88
CA MET A 65 18.47 7.88 -13.72
C MET A 65 19.63 8.73 -14.25
N PRO A 66 20.86 8.18 -14.35
CA PRO A 66 21.98 8.92 -14.92
C PRO A 66 21.68 9.43 -16.34
N GLU A 67 21.84 10.73 -16.59
CA GLU A 67 21.53 11.35 -17.90
C GLU A 67 22.30 10.73 -19.06
N ALA A 68 23.53 10.26 -18.79
CA ALA A 68 24.38 9.59 -19.77
C ALA A 68 23.74 8.37 -20.43
N LEU A 69 22.71 7.75 -19.83
CA LEU A 69 21.97 6.64 -20.42
C LEU A 69 21.15 7.05 -21.66
N PHE A 70 20.85 8.33 -21.82
CA PHE A 70 19.92 8.84 -22.85
C PHE A 70 20.62 9.66 -23.94
N ILE A 71 21.87 10.08 -23.72
CA ILE A 71 22.63 10.90 -24.67
C ILE A 71 23.09 10.04 -25.85
N ASN A 72 22.72 10.45 -27.07
CA ASN A 72 23.07 9.77 -28.32
C ASN A 72 22.60 8.30 -28.44
N THR A 73 21.59 7.87 -27.68
CA THR A 73 21.09 6.48 -27.71
C THR A 73 19.76 6.32 -28.45
N GLY A 74 19.04 7.41 -28.69
CA GLY A 74 17.66 7.37 -29.21
C GLY A 74 16.61 6.96 -28.18
N VAL A 75 17.02 6.71 -26.92
CA VAL A 75 16.11 6.41 -25.80
C VAL A 75 15.73 7.72 -25.10
N MET A 76 14.43 7.94 -24.90
CA MET A 76 13.94 9.12 -24.18
C MET A 76 14.09 8.92 -22.66
N ASN A 77 14.49 9.97 -21.94
CA ASN A 77 14.45 10.01 -20.48
C ASN A 77 13.01 10.25 -19.95
N ARG A 78 12.07 9.42 -20.40
CA ARG A 78 10.66 9.43 -20.00
C ARG A 78 10.17 7.98 -19.93
N PRO A 79 9.90 7.44 -18.73
CA PRO A 79 9.48 6.07 -18.60
C PRO A 79 8.08 5.88 -19.20
N VAL A 80 7.89 4.79 -19.93
CA VAL A 80 6.54 4.32 -20.35
C VAL A 80 5.88 3.46 -19.26
N GLY A 81 6.64 3.06 -18.25
CA GLY A 81 6.20 2.33 -17.08
C GLY A 81 7.29 2.26 -16.02
N PHE A 82 6.89 2.03 -14.77
CA PHE A 82 7.79 1.73 -13.66
C PHE A 82 7.07 0.89 -12.61
N ASP A 83 7.85 0.16 -11.82
CA ASP A 83 7.41 -0.59 -10.65
C ASP A 83 8.48 -0.43 -9.57
N ILE A 84 8.19 0.39 -8.57
CA ILE A 84 9.11 0.72 -7.49
C ILE A 84 8.56 0.11 -6.22
N TYR A 85 9.38 -0.68 -5.53
CA TYR A 85 9.01 -1.35 -4.31
C TYR A 85 10.05 -1.09 -3.24
N GLN A 86 9.61 -0.62 -2.08
CA GLN A 86 10.45 -0.40 -0.91
C GLN A 86 9.83 -1.07 0.32
N THR A 87 10.68 -1.64 1.17
CA THR A 87 10.28 -2.29 2.42
C THR A 87 11.06 -1.67 3.57
N PHE A 88 10.34 -1.26 4.61
CA PHE A 88 10.89 -0.60 5.79
C PHE A 88 10.57 -1.43 7.04
N PRO A 89 11.56 -1.82 7.83
CA PRO A 89 11.31 -2.46 9.11
C PRO A 89 10.82 -1.42 10.13
N ARG A 90 9.82 -1.80 10.94
CA ARG A 90 9.44 -1.06 12.14
C ARG A 90 10.27 -1.56 13.31
N GLU A 91 10.83 -0.63 14.07
CA GLU A 91 11.62 -0.99 15.25
C GLU A 91 10.74 -1.69 16.30
N GLY A 92 11.23 -2.83 16.81
CA GLY A 92 10.74 -3.45 18.05
C GLY A 92 9.66 -4.53 17.93
N ASP A 93 9.03 -4.74 16.76
CA ASP A 93 7.91 -5.70 16.63
C ASP A 93 7.96 -6.62 15.39
N GLY A 94 9.00 -6.51 14.55
CA GLY A 94 9.15 -7.33 13.34
C GLY A 94 8.17 -6.97 12.23
N THR A 95 7.39 -5.89 12.38
CA THR A 95 6.50 -5.40 11.33
C THR A 95 7.31 -4.85 10.16
N LEU A 96 6.89 -5.17 8.94
CA LEU A 96 7.37 -4.59 7.70
C LEU A 96 6.31 -3.67 7.12
N VAL A 97 6.70 -2.45 6.77
CA VAL A 97 5.87 -1.52 6.01
C VAL A 97 6.40 -1.46 4.59
N MET A 98 5.56 -1.82 3.64
CA MET A 98 5.91 -1.83 2.22
C MET A 98 5.18 -0.72 1.51
N ILE A 99 5.89 -0.07 0.58
CA ILE A 99 5.29 0.83 -0.38
C ILE A 99 5.64 0.40 -1.80
N ARG A 100 4.63 0.42 -2.67
CA ARG A 100 4.80 0.12 -4.09
C ARG A 100 4.19 1.20 -4.94
N TYR A 101 4.91 1.70 -5.94
CA TYR A 101 4.41 2.62 -6.95
C TYR A 101 4.49 1.97 -8.33
N ILE A 102 3.37 1.94 -9.04
CA ILE A 102 3.25 1.27 -10.33
C ILE A 102 2.67 2.25 -11.34
N TYR A 103 3.30 2.35 -12.50
CA TYR A 103 2.78 3.07 -13.65
C TYR A 103 2.94 2.25 -14.93
N GLY A 104 2.00 2.38 -15.86
CA GLY A 104 2.12 1.83 -17.21
C GLY A 104 1.55 0.42 -17.42
N HIS A 105 0.87 -0.16 -16.42
CA HIS A 105 0.07 -1.36 -16.63
C HIS A 105 -1.30 -1.03 -17.23
N GLY A 106 -1.61 -1.55 -18.43
CA GLY A 106 -2.93 -1.43 -19.10
C GLY A 106 -2.93 -0.65 -20.43
N THR A 107 -4.12 -0.38 -20.98
CA THR A 107 -4.30 0.49 -22.16
C THR A 107 -4.13 1.96 -21.76
N PRO A 108 -3.47 2.79 -22.61
CA PRO A 108 -3.39 4.23 -22.39
C PRO A 108 -4.76 4.89 -22.16
N PRO A 109 -4.84 5.95 -21.32
CA PRO A 109 -3.75 6.53 -20.52
C PRO A 109 -3.34 5.58 -19.37
N GLY A 110 -2.03 5.49 -19.11
CA GLY A 110 -1.49 4.60 -18.09
C GLY A 110 -2.08 4.89 -16.72
N LYS A 111 -2.44 3.83 -15.97
CA LYS A 111 -2.88 3.97 -14.57
C LYS A 111 -1.67 4.12 -13.66
N PHE A 112 -1.76 5.07 -12.74
CA PHE A 112 -0.84 5.16 -11.61
C PHE A 112 -1.52 4.49 -10.41
N THR A 113 -0.87 3.47 -9.88
CA THR A 113 -1.33 2.73 -8.70
C THR A 113 -0.26 2.83 -7.63
N TRP A 114 -0.68 2.98 -6.38
CA TRP A 114 0.21 2.79 -5.26
C TRP A 114 -0.40 1.90 -4.19
N GLU A 115 0.48 1.26 -3.45
CA GLU A 115 0.11 0.27 -2.45
C GLU A 115 0.88 0.55 -1.17
N THR A 116 0.16 0.60 -0.06
CA THR A 116 0.75 0.65 1.28
C THR A 116 0.35 -0.63 2.00
N THR A 117 1.34 -1.42 2.40
CA THR A 117 1.11 -2.69 3.10
C THR A 117 1.79 -2.68 4.46
N VAL A 118 1.06 -3.06 5.50
CA VAL A 118 1.63 -3.38 6.82
C VAL A 118 1.56 -4.89 6.98
N HIS A 119 2.71 -5.48 7.25
CA HIS A 119 2.91 -6.92 7.29
C HIS A 119 3.62 -7.33 8.57
N ILE A 120 3.26 -8.48 9.12
CA ILE A 120 3.96 -9.13 10.22
C ILE A 120 3.96 -10.64 9.97
N GLU A 121 5.07 -11.30 10.28
CA GLU A 121 5.24 -12.74 10.11
C GLU A 121 5.98 -13.36 11.30
N GLY A 122 5.86 -14.69 11.43
CA GLY A 122 6.60 -15.46 12.42
C GLY A 122 6.04 -15.35 13.84
N GLU A 123 6.94 -15.34 14.83
CA GLU A 123 6.55 -15.50 16.24
C GLU A 123 5.82 -14.29 16.83
N THR A 124 5.97 -13.11 16.23
CA THR A 124 5.35 -11.85 16.69
C THR A 124 3.91 -11.69 16.22
N VAL A 125 3.42 -12.58 15.35
CA VAL A 125 2.05 -12.56 14.83
C VAL A 125 1.03 -12.73 15.97
N PRO A 126 0.02 -11.85 16.07
CA PRO A 126 -1.09 -11.98 17.02
C PRO A 126 -1.83 -13.32 16.93
N LYS A 127 -2.08 -13.96 18.08
CA LYS A 127 -2.72 -15.30 18.16
C LYS A 127 -4.12 -15.33 18.75
N THR A 128 -4.62 -14.20 19.24
CA THR A 128 -5.98 -14.10 19.82
C THR A 128 -6.83 -13.12 19.03
N PRO A 129 -8.15 -13.30 18.98
CA PRO A 129 -9.06 -12.38 18.30
C PRO A 129 -8.82 -10.91 18.65
N GLU A 130 -8.66 -10.61 19.94
CA GLU A 130 -8.48 -9.24 20.43
C GLU A 130 -7.19 -8.63 19.91
N LYS A 131 -6.08 -9.39 19.95
CA LYS A 131 -4.78 -8.93 19.47
C LYS A 131 -4.73 -8.79 17.95
N ILE A 132 -5.42 -9.68 17.22
CA ILE A 132 -5.57 -9.60 15.76
C ILE A 132 -6.28 -8.31 15.38
N ILE A 133 -7.42 -8.02 16.04
CA ILE A 133 -8.19 -6.81 15.77
C ILE A 133 -7.39 -5.55 16.18
N GLN A 134 -6.68 -5.60 17.31
CA GLN A 134 -5.79 -4.51 17.71
C GLN A 134 -4.71 -4.24 16.66
N TRP A 135 -4.07 -5.29 16.13
CA TRP A 135 -3.09 -5.16 15.07
C TRP A 135 -3.70 -4.56 13.80
N CYS A 136 -4.90 -4.99 13.39
CA CYS A 136 -5.57 -4.42 12.21
C CYS A 136 -5.83 -2.91 12.37
N ASN A 137 -6.23 -2.44 13.56
CA ASN A 137 -6.40 -1.02 13.83
C ASN A 137 -5.07 -0.26 13.78
N GLN A 138 -4.02 -0.78 14.42
CA GLN A 138 -2.69 -0.14 14.38
C GLN A 138 -2.11 -0.10 12.97
N ALA A 139 -2.28 -1.17 12.20
CA ALA A 139 -1.89 -1.24 10.81
C ALA A 139 -2.66 -0.22 9.97
N HIS A 140 -3.98 -0.09 10.17
CA HIS A 140 -4.78 0.94 9.49
C HIS A 140 -4.29 2.34 9.82
N ASP A 141 -4.15 2.67 11.11
CA ASP A 141 -3.72 4.00 11.55
C ASP A 141 -2.38 4.37 10.90
N LEU A 142 -1.43 3.43 10.84
CA LEU A 142 -0.14 3.63 10.19
C LEU A 142 -0.27 3.84 8.67
N THR A 143 -1.04 2.99 7.98
CA THR A 143 -1.27 3.17 6.54
C THR A 143 -1.98 4.47 6.20
N HIS A 144 -2.93 4.90 7.04
CA HIS A 144 -3.68 6.13 6.86
C HIS A 144 -2.80 7.36 7.11
N ASP A 145 -2.00 7.34 8.17
CA ASP A 145 -1.00 8.37 8.44
C ASP A 145 0.00 8.53 7.28
N TRP A 146 0.52 7.43 6.74
CA TRP A 146 1.41 7.47 5.58
C TRP A 146 0.72 8.03 4.34
N PHE A 147 -0.51 7.57 4.06
CA PHE A 147 -1.30 8.08 2.95
C PHE A 147 -1.43 9.61 3.01
N LEU A 148 -1.80 10.16 4.17
CA LEU A 148 -1.92 11.61 4.37
C LEU A 148 -0.58 12.36 4.25
N LYS A 149 0.52 11.75 4.67
CA LYS A 149 1.87 12.37 4.57
C LYS A 149 2.44 12.36 3.17
N MET A 150 2.06 11.39 2.34
CA MET A 150 2.58 11.21 0.98
C MET A 150 1.76 12.00 -0.03
N CYS A 151 0.43 11.96 0.07
CA CYS A 151 -0.44 12.56 -0.93
C CYS A 151 -0.42 14.08 -0.85
N SER A 152 -0.17 14.73 -2.00
CA SER A 152 -0.39 16.18 -2.17
C SER A 152 -1.86 16.56 -1.97
N ASP A 153 -2.12 17.83 -1.64
CA ASP A 153 -3.49 18.35 -1.50
C ASP A 153 -4.32 18.14 -2.79
N GLU A 154 -3.72 18.35 -3.96
CA GLU A 154 -4.36 18.13 -5.26
C GLU A 154 -4.73 16.65 -5.47
N LEU A 155 -3.83 15.73 -5.12
CA LEU A 155 -4.14 14.30 -5.18
C LEU A 155 -5.26 13.93 -4.20
N MET A 156 -5.23 14.50 -2.99
CA MET A 156 -6.25 14.29 -1.97
C MET A 156 -7.65 14.73 -2.42
N GLU A 157 -7.76 15.77 -3.26
CA GLU A 157 -9.04 16.20 -3.83
C GLU A 157 -9.67 15.15 -4.75
N SER A 158 -8.86 14.29 -5.40
CA SER A 158 -9.37 13.21 -6.25
C SER A 158 -10.07 12.08 -5.46
N PHE A 159 -9.90 12.06 -4.13
CA PHE A 159 -10.50 11.08 -3.22
C PHE A 159 -11.70 11.63 -2.42
N ARG A 160 -12.07 12.90 -2.62
CA ARG A 160 -13.25 13.52 -2.01
C ARG A 160 -14.50 13.30 -2.86
#